data_AF-A0ABD0N4D4-F1
#
_entry.id   AF-A0ABD0N4D4-F1
#
_cell.length_a   1.000
_cell.length_b   1.000
_cell.length_c   1.000
_cell.angle_alpha   90.00
_cell.angle_beta   90.00
_cell.angle_gamma   90.00
#
_symmetry.space_group_name_H-M   'P 1'
#
loop_
_entity.id
_entity.type
_entity.pdbx_description
1 polymer ?
#
loop_
_entity_poly.entity_id
_entity_poly.type
_entity_poly.pdbx_seq_one_letter_code
_entity_poly.pdbx_strand_id
1 'polypeptide(L)'
;SPDENKGTYIIVSIGKEKRDGRWKGRVIGMQGNEVTVGITPDVSCIVGRFRTFVAVVTDLGKQRTQRDPATDFYVLFNPWDPVDQVYMSKDTDRQEYLMNEVGTIYNGEFNNITSRSWNFGQ
;
A
#
# COMPACT_ATOMS: atom_id res chain seq x y z
N SER A 1 -19.54 -2.58 -8.13
CA SER A 1 -19.25 -1.90 -6.84
C SER A 1 -18.13 -2.64 -6.12
N PRO A 2 -17.39 -1.99 -5.19
CA PRO A 2 -16.44 -2.66 -4.31
C PRO A 2 -17.08 -3.85 -3.58
N ASP A 3 -16.31 -4.90 -3.35
CA ASP A 3 -16.73 -6.20 -2.81
C ASP A 3 -15.64 -6.80 -1.89
N GLU A 4 -16.03 -7.25 -0.69
CA GLU A 4 -15.11 -7.83 0.31
C GLU A 4 -14.50 -9.14 -0.16
N ASN A 5 -15.29 -9.99 -0.81
CA ASN A 5 -14.85 -11.30 -1.29
C ASN A 5 -13.80 -11.17 -2.40
N LYS A 6 -13.82 -10.05 -3.13
CA LYS A 6 -12.86 -9.72 -4.17
C LYS A 6 -11.70 -8.85 -3.66
N GLY A 7 -11.65 -8.54 -2.37
CA GLY A 7 -10.59 -7.70 -1.78
C GLY A 7 -10.62 -6.22 -2.21
N THR A 8 -11.72 -5.76 -2.81
CA THR A 8 -11.86 -4.37 -3.31
C THR A 8 -12.63 -3.46 -2.34
N TYR A 9 -13.30 -4.06 -1.35
CA TYR A 9 -13.85 -3.38 -0.19
C TYR A 9 -13.19 -3.96 1.07
N ILE A 10 -12.51 -3.11 1.82
CA ILE A 10 -11.63 -3.53 2.92
C ILE A 10 -12.18 -2.92 4.21
N ILE A 11 -12.44 -3.78 5.20
CA ILE A 11 -12.85 -3.36 6.54
C ILE A 11 -11.69 -3.63 7.50
N VAL A 12 -11.23 -2.56 8.15
CA VAL A 12 -10.28 -2.64 9.25
C VAL A 12 -11.03 -2.32 10.53
N SER A 13 -11.21 -3.32 11.40
CA SER A 13 -11.93 -3.17 12.67
C SER A 13 -10.95 -2.92 13.81
N ILE A 14 -11.29 -1.95 14.67
CA ILE A 14 -10.43 -1.47 15.76
C ILE A 14 -11.29 -1.42 17.03
N GLY A 15 -10.81 -1.97 18.13
CA GLY A 15 -11.52 -1.98 19.42
C GLY A 15 -12.14 -3.35 19.76
N LYS A 16 -13.25 -3.32 20.51
CA LYS A 16 -13.86 -4.52 21.12
C LYS A 16 -14.45 -5.50 20.11
N GLU A 17 -14.95 -5.02 18.98
CA GLU A 17 -15.44 -5.85 17.88
C GLU A 17 -14.36 -6.11 16.82
N LYS A 18 -13.20 -6.59 17.27
CA LYS A 18 -12.12 -6.95 16.35
C LYS A 18 -12.57 -8.17 15.53
N ARG A 19 -12.86 -7.93 14.25
CA ARG A 19 -13.02 -8.98 13.25
C ARG A 19 -11.66 -9.34 12.71
N ASP A 20 -11.42 -10.63 12.51
CA ASP A 20 -10.24 -11.09 11.79
C ASP A 20 -10.39 -10.72 10.30
N GLY A 21 -9.88 -9.55 9.97
CA GLY A 21 -9.62 -9.11 8.61
C GLY A 21 -8.22 -9.52 8.17
N ARG A 22 -8.03 -9.56 6.85
CA ARG A 22 -6.72 -9.68 6.20
C ARG A 22 -5.81 -8.51 6.59
N TRP A 23 -6.32 -7.29 6.42
CA TRP A 23 -5.67 -6.08 6.92
C TRP A 23 -5.73 -6.00 8.45
N LYS A 24 -4.63 -5.55 9.06
CA LYS A 24 -4.52 -5.43 10.52
C LYS A 24 -4.65 -3.97 10.94
N GLY A 25 -5.44 -3.72 11.98
CA GLY A 25 -5.59 -2.42 12.63
C GLY A 25 -5.32 -2.52 14.12
N ARG A 26 -4.68 -1.49 14.68
CA ARG A 26 -4.45 -1.36 16.13
C ARG A 26 -4.42 0.09 16.57
N VAL A 27 -4.90 0.38 17.78
CA VAL A 27 -4.70 1.69 18.41
C VAL A 27 -3.23 1.80 18.80
N ILE A 28 -2.57 2.89 18.41
CA ILE A 28 -1.17 3.17 18.75
C ILE A 28 -1.00 4.40 19.64
N GLY A 29 -2.04 5.23 19.77
CA GLY A 29 -2.04 6.41 20.61
C GLY A 29 -3.45 6.93 20.87
N MET A 30 -3.64 7.56 22.02
CA MET A 30 -4.88 8.25 22.39
C MET A 30 -4.49 9.54 23.12
N GLN A 31 -5.03 10.66 22.66
CA GLN A 31 -4.80 11.97 23.28
C GLN A 31 -6.07 12.81 23.19
N GLY A 32 -6.71 13.06 24.34
CA GLY A 32 -7.98 13.80 24.38
C GLY A 32 -9.06 13.13 23.51
N ASN A 33 -9.52 13.85 22.49
CA ASN A 33 -10.52 13.35 21.54
C ASN A 33 -9.90 12.76 20.25
N GLU A 34 -8.59 12.55 20.22
CA GLU A 34 -7.87 11.97 19.10
C GLU A 34 -7.46 10.52 19.39
N VAL A 35 -7.62 9.66 18.39
CA VAL A 35 -7.14 8.28 18.39
C VAL A 35 -6.25 8.07 17.18
N THR A 36 -4.99 7.70 17.43
CA THR A 36 -4.05 7.33 16.37
C THR A 36 -4.13 5.82 16.15
N VAL A 37 -4.29 5.42 14.89
CA VAL A 37 -4.45 4.02 14.49
C VAL A 37 -3.30 3.63 13.57
N GLY A 38 -2.62 2.53 13.90
CA GLY A 38 -1.71 1.84 12.99
C GLY A 38 -2.50 0.86 12.14
N ILE A 39 -2.36 0.96 10.81
CA ILE A 39 -2.98 0.06 9.83
C ILE A 39 -1.85 -0.61 9.04
N THR A 40 -1.92 -1.92 8.90
CA THR A 40 -0.99 -2.72 8.10
C THR A 40 -1.78 -3.42 6.99
N PRO A 41 -1.51 -3.07 5.72
CA PRO A 41 -2.08 -3.78 4.58
C PRO A 41 -1.76 -5.26 4.60
N ASP A 42 -2.65 -6.07 4.01
CA ASP A 42 -2.34 -7.46 3.73
C ASP A 42 -1.32 -7.57 2.58
N VAL A 43 -0.44 -8.57 2.65
CA VAL A 43 0.63 -8.78 1.65
C VAL A 43 0.10 -9.14 0.27
N SER A 44 -1.14 -9.66 0.18
CA SER A 44 -1.85 -9.93 -1.06
C SER A 44 -2.78 -8.78 -1.49
N CYS A 45 -2.65 -7.60 -0.88
CA CYS A 45 -3.50 -6.46 -1.21
C CYS A 45 -3.36 -6.06 -2.68
N ILE A 46 -4.50 -5.74 -3.29
CA ILE A 46 -4.53 -5.12 -4.62
C ILE A 46 -3.74 -3.80 -4.58
N VAL A 47 -2.81 -3.64 -5.51
CA VAL A 47 -2.08 -2.37 -5.72
C VAL A 47 -2.99 -1.34 -6.36
N GLY A 48 -2.98 -0.12 -5.84
CA GLY A 48 -3.74 0.99 -6.41
C GLY A 48 -4.12 2.07 -5.40
N ARG A 49 -4.95 3.01 -5.87
CA ARG A 49 -5.48 4.11 -5.06
C ARG A 49 -6.78 3.69 -4.36
N PHE A 50 -6.79 3.77 -3.04
CA PHE A 50 -7.94 3.46 -2.20
C PHE A 50 -8.61 4.72 -1.70
N ARG A 51 -9.93 4.62 -1.49
CA ARG A 51 -10.74 5.65 -0.84
C ARG A 51 -10.93 5.27 0.62
N THR A 52 -10.64 6.21 1.51
CA THR A 52 -10.74 5.99 2.95
C THR A 52 -12.07 6.50 3.49
N PHE A 53 -12.65 5.76 4.42
CA PHE A 53 -13.82 6.17 5.19
C PHE A 53 -13.66 5.70 6.63
N VAL A 54 -14.10 6.51 7.58
CA VAL A 54 -14.25 6.08 8.98
C VAL A 54 -15.72 5.81 9.21
N ALA A 55 -16.05 4.63 9.73
CA ALA A 55 -17.40 4.25 10.11
C ALA A 55 -17.45 4.02 11.63
N VAL A 56 -18.32 4.77 12.31
CA VAL A 56 -18.62 4.58 13.72
C VAL A 56 -19.91 3.78 13.82
N VAL A 57 -19.84 2.63 14.50
CA VAL A 57 -20.98 1.75 14.75
C VAL A 57 -21.37 1.91 16.22
N THR A 58 -22.63 2.22 16.46
CA THR A 58 -23.25 2.37 17.79
C THR A 58 -24.56 1.59 17.81
N ASP A 59 -25.17 1.44 18.99
CA ASP A 59 -26.48 0.81 19.14
C ASP A 59 -27.59 1.54 18.34
N LEU A 60 -27.39 2.83 18.06
CA LEU A 60 -28.32 3.66 17.27
C LEU A 60 -28.09 3.54 15.75
N GLY A 61 -27.08 2.77 15.33
CA GLY A 61 -26.77 2.51 13.93
C GLY A 61 -25.35 2.89 13.55
N LYS A 62 -25.11 2.89 12.23
CA LYS A 62 -23.80 3.11 11.60
C LYS A 62 -23.75 4.49 10.93
N GLN A 63 -22.81 5.32 11.38
CA GLN A 63 -22.47 6.59 10.74
C GLN A 63 -21.14 6.46 10.02
N ARG A 64 -21.01 7.07 8.84
CA ARG A 64 -19.78 7.05 8.04
C ARG A 64 -19.41 8.46 7.61
N THR A 65 -18.12 8.76 7.58
CA THR A 65 -17.62 10.02 7.02
C THR A 65 -18.07 10.21 5.58
N GLN A 66 -18.18 11.49 5.18
CA GLN A 66 -18.36 11.84 3.77
C GLN A 66 -17.10 11.50 2.97
N ARG A 67 -17.23 11.49 1.65
CA ARG A 67 -16.12 11.27 0.74
C ARG A 67 -15.15 12.46 0.79
N ASP A 68 -13.90 12.20 1.16
CA ASP A 68 -12.83 13.20 1.14
C ASP A 68 -11.61 12.71 0.31
N PRO A 69 -11.37 13.25 -0.90
CA PRO A 69 -10.22 12.92 -1.73
C PRO A 69 -8.85 13.12 -1.09
N ALA A 70 -8.73 14.00 -0.09
CA ALA A 70 -7.46 14.24 0.61
C ALA A 70 -7.03 13.04 1.47
N THR A 71 -7.95 12.12 1.76
CA THR A 71 -7.68 10.88 2.52
C THR A 71 -7.43 9.66 1.64
N ASP A 72 -7.39 9.83 0.32
CA ASP A 72 -6.99 8.75 -0.58
C ASP A 72 -5.52 8.42 -0.36
N PHE A 73 -5.20 7.14 -0.42
CA PHE A 73 -3.83 6.67 -0.31
C PHE A 73 -3.57 5.58 -1.34
N TYR A 74 -2.29 5.38 -1.64
CA TYR A 74 -1.83 4.35 -2.55
C TYR A 74 -1.25 3.19 -1.75
N VAL A 75 -1.60 1.98 -2.13
CA VAL A 75 -0.87 0.78 -1.74
C VAL A 75 -0.09 0.33 -2.95
N LEU A 76 1.22 0.16 -2.80
CA LEU A 76 2.13 -0.35 -3.82
C LEU A 76 2.65 -1.72 -3.40
N PHE A 77 3.32 -2.41 -4.32
CA PHE A 77 4.09 -3.59 -3.98
C PHE A 77 5.17 -3.27 -2.93
N ASN A 78 5.53 -4.23 -2.07
CA ASN A 78 6.51 -4.05 -1.01
C ASN A 78 7.74 -4.99 -1.12
N PRO A 79 8.76 -4.60 -1.90
CA PRO A 79 10.02 -5.34 -2.06
C PRO A 79 10.87 -5.47 -0.79
N TRP A 80 10.53 -4.76 0.29
CA TRP A 80 11.21 -4.87 1.59
C TRP A 80 10.65 -5.99 2.46
N ASP A 81 9.44 -6.45 2.19
CA ASP A 81 8.76 -7.46 3.00
C ASP A 81 9.05 -8.88 2.47
N PRO A 82 9.69 -9.76 3.26
CA PRO A 82 10.01 -11.14 2.86
C PRO A 82 8.82 -12.00 2.42
N VAL A 83 7.60 -11.60 2.78
CA VAL A 83 6.38 -12.33 2.41
C VAL A 83 5.64 -11.72 1.22
N ASP A 84 6.09 -10.58 0.68
CA ASP A 84 5.59 -10.04 -0.57
C ASP A 84 6.18 -10.81 -1.76
N GLN A 85 5.38 -11.01 -2.81
CA GLN A 85 5.79 -11.72 -4.02
C GLN A 85 6.99 -11.05 -4.72
N VAL A 86 7.17 -9.74 -4.57
CA VAL A 86 8.29 -9.00 -5.20
C VAL A 86 9.46 -8.74 -4.25
N TYR A 87 9.56 -9.48 -3.15
CA TYR A 87 10.64 -9.32 -2.18
C TYR A 87 12.02 -9.38 -2.82
N MET A 88 12.87 -8.42 -2.46
CA MET A 88 14.29 -8.39 -2.82
C MET A 88 15.12 -8.30 -1.53
N SER A 89 15.93 -9.33 -1.29
CA SER A 89 16.68 -9.48 -0.04
C SER A 89 17.89 -8.55 0.06
N LYS A 90 18.53 -8.23 -1.08
CA LYS A 90 19.70 -7.35 -1.13
C LYS A 90 19.29 -5.90 -1.27
N ASP A 91 19.85 -5.07 -0.40
CA ASP A 91 19.60 -3.63 -0.47
C ASP A 91 20.08 -3.01 -1.78
N THR A 92 21.24 -3.45 -2.28
CA THR A 92 21.81 -3.00 -3.56
C THR A 92 20.86 -3.23 -4.74
N ASP A 93 20.17 -4.37 -4.76
CA ASP A 93 19.27 -4.74 -5.84
C ASP A 93 18.00 -3.89 -5.77
N ARG A 94 17.50 -3.57 -4.57
CA ARG A 94 16.39 -2.63 -4.39
C ARG A 94 16.76 -1.21 -4.80
N GLN A 95 17.99 -0.78 -4.50
CA GLN A 95 18.45 0.53 -4.94
C GLN A 95 18.50 0.61 -6.46
N GLU A 96 19.03 -0.41 -7.14
CA GLU A 96 19.17 -0.39 -8.60
C GLU A 96 17.85 -0.62 -9.35
N TYR A 97 17.02 -1.57 -8.93
CA TYR A 97 15.84 -1.97 -9.70
C TYR A 97 14.57 -1.20 -9.35
N LEU A 98 14.60 -0.38 -8.30
CA LEU A 98 13.41 0.34 -7.83
C LEU A 98 13.65 1.81 -7.54
N MET A 99 14.68 2.12 -6.77
CA MET A 99 14.96 3.51 -6.38
C MET A 99 15.71 4.28 -7.46
N ASN A 100 16.42 3.60 -8.36
CA ASN A 100 17.14 4.23 -9.44
C ASN A 100 16.17 4.68 -10.54
N GLU A 101 16.08 5.99 -10.75
CA GLU A 101 15.23 6.60 -11.77
C GLU A 101 15.96 6.80 -13.10
N VAL A 102 17.25 6.45 -13.18
CA VAL A 102 18.09 6.64 -14.36
C VAL A 102 18.85 5.37 -14.70
N GLY A 103 18.65 4.87 -15.92
CA GLY A 103 19.31 3.66 -16.41
C GLY A 103 20.16 3.89 -17.64
N THR A 104 20.76 2.79 -18.08
CA THR A 104 21.48 2.71 -19.35
C THR A 104 20.82 1.65 -20.23
N ILE A 105 20.48 2.02 -21.46
CA ILE A 105 19.99 1.10 -22.48
C ILE A 105 21.16 0.77 -23.41
N TYR A 106 21.55 -0.49 -23.46
CA TYR A 106 22.54 -1.01 -24.41
C TYR A 106 21.87 -1.38 -25.74
N ASN A 107 22.52 -1.03 -26.84
CA ASN A 107 22.07 -1.28 -28.22
C ASN A 107 23.28 -1.48 -29.14
N GLY A 108 23.06 -1.55 -30.46
CA GLY A 108 24.11 -1.83 -31.44
C GLY A 108 24.22 -3.31 -31.77
N GLU A 109 25.42 -3.75 -32.12
CA GLU A 109 25.70 -5.16 -32.47
C GLU A 109 26.48 -5.84 -31.36
N PHE A 110 26.46 -7.18 -31.32
CA PHE A 110 27.21 -7.95 -30.31
C PHE A 110 28.70 -7.58 -30.25
N ASN A 111 29.32 -7.27 -31.40
CA ASN A 111 30.73 -6.85 -31.50
C ASN A 111 30.93 -5.32 -31.48
N ASN A 112 29.86 -4.54 -31.40
CA ASN A 112 29.90 -3.08 -31.41
C ASN A 112 28.74 -2.52 -30.58
N ILE A 113 28.86 -2.71 -29.26
CA ILE A 113 27.85 -2.30 -28.29
C ILE A 113 27.93 -0.79 -28.09
N THR A 114 26.80 -0.12 -28.25
CA THR A 114 26.59 1.28 -27.89
C THR A 114 25.66 1.37 -26.69
N SER A 115 25.66 2.51 -26.01
CA SER A 115 24.80 2.74 -24.85
C SER A 115 24.24 4.15 -24.86
N ARG A 116 23.03 4.30 -24.32
CA ARG A 116 22.43 5.61 -24.05
C ARG A 116 21.86 5.66 -22.64
N SER A 117 21.98 6.80 -21.99
CA SER A 117 21.28 7.08 -20.73
C SER A 117 19.77 7.20 -20.97
N TRP A 118 18.98 6.75 -20.01
CA TRP A 118 17.52 6.81 -20.05
C TRP A 118 16.99 7.26 -18.69
N ASN A 119 16.16 8.30 -18.68
CA ASN A 119 15.43 8.70 -17.49
C ASN A 119 14.11 7.91 -17.44
N PHE A 120 13.97 7.02 -16.46
CA PHE A 120 12.76 6.24 -16.23
C PHE A 120 11.63 7.13 -15.70
N GLY A 121 11.93 8.01 -14.74
CA GLY A 121 10.99 8.99 -14.18
C GLY A 121 9.71 8.38 -13.62
N GLN A 122 9.84 7.26 -12.89
CA GLN A 122 8.73 6.61 -12.17
C GLN A 122 8.08 7.53 -11.13
#